data_AF-A0A8C2FDT0-F1
#
_entry.id   AF-A0A8C2FDT0-F1
#
_cell.length_a   1.000
_cell.length_b   1.000
_cell.length_c   1.000
_cell.angle_alpha   90.00
_cell.angle_beta   90.00
_cell.angle_gamma   90.00
#
_symmetry.space_group_name_H-M   'P 1'
#
loop_
_entity.id
_entity.type
_entity.pdbx_description
1 polymer ?
#
loop_
_entity_poly.entity_id
_entity_poly.type
_entity_poly.pdbx_seq_one_letter_code
_entity_poly.pdbx_strand_id
1 'polypeptide(L)' 'MSTAHEVIVARHCGMRVFALSLITNKVVSDYNSEKKANHEEVLQTGKQRAEQMERLVSTIITRIGCLSKNCLNA' A
#
# COMPACT_ATOMS: atom_id res chain seq x y z
N MET A 1 3.41 -6.57 -8.92
CA MET A 1 4.54 -5.98 -9.68
C MET A 1 4.03 -4.71 -10.32
N SER A 2 4.22 -3.57 -9.65
CA SER A 2 3.60 -2.26 -9.96
C SER A 2 4.31 -1.17 -9.16
N THR A 3 3.74 0.04 -9.09
CA THR A 3 4.06 1.08 -8.09
C THR A 3 5.37 1.83 -8.32
N ALA A 4 6.48 1.17 -8.68
CA ALA A 4 7.77 1.84 -8.88
C ALA A 4 7.71 2.91 -9.99
N HIS A 5 7.14 2.58 -11.14
CA HIS A 5 7.04 3.49 -12.29
C HIS A 5 6.13 4.70 -11.99
N GLU A 6 5.03 4.50 -11.28
CA GLU A 6 4.10 5.56 -10.87
C GLU A 6 4.79 6.55 -9.90
N VAL A 7 5.52 6.02 -8.91
CA VAL A 7 6.25 6.82 -7.93
C VAL A 7 7.33 7.67 -8.59
N ILE A 8 8.07 7.12 -9.55
CA ILE A 8 9.11 7.85 -10.29
C ILE A 8 8.52 9.07 -11.01
N VAL A 9 7.41 8.87 -11.75
CA VAL A 9 6.74 9.97 -12.47
C VAL A 9 6.19 11.01 -11.50
N ALA A 10 5.52 10.59 -10.42
CA ALA A 10 4.97 11.53 -9.43
C ALA A 10 6.07 12.36 -8.74
N ARG A 11 7.22 11.75 -8.44
CA ARG A 11 8.38 12.47 -7.88
C ARG A 11 9.01 13.42 -8.89
N HIS A 12 9.08 13.04 -10.17
CA HIS A 12 9.55 13.92 -11.23
C HIS A 12 8.67 15.18 -11.36
N CYS A 13 7.36 15.05 -11.15
CA CYS A 13 6.42 16.16 -11.10
C CYS A 13 6.44 16.97 -9.78
N GLY A 14 7.39 16.70 -8.87
CA GLY A 14 7.51 17.42 -7.58
C GLY A 14 6.47 17.04 -6.52
N MET A 15 5.71 15.96 -6.72
CA MET A 15 4.69 15.53 -5.77
C MET A 15 5.31 14.88 -4.52
N ARG A 16 4.66 15.06 -3.37
CA ARG A 16 4.93 14.23 -2.18
C ARG A 16 4.27 12.88 -2.37
N VAL A 17 5.04 11.81 -2.25
CA VAL A 17 4.58 10.44 -2.54
C VAL A 17 4.67 9.59 -1.28
N PHE A 18 3.62 8.82 -1.02
CA PHE A 18 3.55 7.82 0.05
C PHE A 18 3.06 6.51 -0.57
N ALA A 19 3.70 5.39 -0.26
CA ALA A 19 3.35 4.08 -0.77
C ALA A 19 3.22 3.08 0.39
N LEU A 20 2.31 2.12 0.22
CA LEU A 20 2.01 1.07 1.18
C LEU A 20 1.82 -0.25 0.43
N SER A 21 2.17 -1.36 1.08
CA SER A 21 2.06 -2.69 0.47
C SER A 21 1.39 -3.64 1.46
N LEU A 22 0.33 -4.31 0.99
CA LEU A 22 -0.30 -5.39 1.75
C LEU A 22 0.44 -6.69 1.44
N ILE A 23 0.98 -7.34 2.48
CA ILE A 23 1.59 -8.67 2.31
C ILE A 23 0.46 -9.69 2.17
N THR A 24 0.21 -10.11 0.94
CA THR A 24 -0.89 -11.02 0.58
C THR A 24 -0.49 -12.49 0.61
N ASN A 25 0.81 -12.79 0.52
CA ASN A 25 1.33 -14.14 0.54
C ASN A 25 2.77 -14.14 1.07
N LYS A 26 3.19 -15.26 1.69
CA LYS A 26 4.60 -15.50 2.00
C LYS A 26 5.25 -16.13 0.77
N VAL A 27 6.37 -15.57 0.31
CA VAL A 27 7.14 -16.14 -0.80
C VAL A 27 7.69 -17.50 -0.36
N VAL A 28 7.51 -18.52 -1.20
CA VAL A 28 8.00 -19.87 -0.93
C VAL A 28 9.49 -19.89 -1.22
N SER A 29 10.29 -20.01 -0.17
CA SER A 29 11.76 -20.00 -0.23
C SER A 29 12.37 -21.41 -0.23
N ASP A 30 11.56 -22.46 -0.12
CA ASP A 30 12.00 -23.85 -0.03
C ASP A 30 11.81 -24.60 -1.34
N TYR A 31 12.90 -25.19 -1.87
CA TYR A 31 12.89 -25.98 -3.10
C TYR A 31 12.04 -27.27 -3.00
N ASN A 32 11.69 -27.71 -1.79
CA ASN A 32 10.89 -28.91 -1.52
C ASN A 32 9.40 -28.62 -1.24
N SER A 33 8.94 -27.37 -1.40
CA SER A 33 7.56 -26.99 -1.08
C SER A 33 6.67 -26.96 -2.33
N GLU A 34 5.61 -27.77 -2.33
CA GLU A 34 4.58 -27.79 -3.40
C GLU A 34 3.62 -26.58 -3.38
N LYS A 35 3.80 -25.62 -2.44
CA LYS A 35 2.93 -24.45 -2.34
C LYS A 35 3.20 -23.47 -3.48
N LYS A 36 2.43 -23.57 -4.56
CA LYS A 36 2.41 -22.54 -5.61
C LYS A 36 1.64 -21.33 -5.10
N ALA A 37 2.22 -20.13 -5.23
CA ALA A 37 1.52 -18.89 -4.97
C ALA A 37 0.33 -18.79 -5.94
N ASN A 38 -0.89 -18.93 -5.42
CA ASN A 38 -2.10 -18.89 -6.23
C ASN A 38 -2.71 -17.49 -6.21
N HIS A 39 -3.14 -16.99 -7.37
CA HIS A 39 -3.71 -15.66 -7.51
C HIS A 39 -5.03 -15.51 -6.72
N GLU A 40 -5.77 -16.61 -6.57
CA GLU A 40 -7.01 -16.67 -5.78
C GLU A 40 -6.78 -16.37 -4.28
N GLU A 41 -5.68 -16.87 -3.70
CA GLU A 41 -5.34 -16.66 -2.29
C GLU A 41 -5.05 -15.18 -2.03
N VAL A 42 -4.31 -14.54 -2.94
CA VAL A 42 -3.99 -13.11 -2.89
C VAL A 42 -5.26 -12.24 -2.88
N LEU A 43 -6.22 -12.56 -3.74
CA LEU A 43 -7.50 -11.85 -3.83
C LEU A 43 -8.35 -12.02 -2.55
N GLN A 44 -8.36 -13.23 -1.99
CA GLN A 44 -9.10 -13.52 -0.76
C GLN A 44 -8.52 -12.78 0.45
N THR A 45 -7.18 -12.79 0.60
CA THR A 45 -6.51 -12.02 1.65
C THR A 45 -6.73 -10.51 1.48
N GLY A 46 -6.77 -10.02 0.24
CA GLY A 46 -7.14 -8.63 -0.07
C GLY A 46 -8.53 -8.26 0.43
N LYS A 47 -9.54 -9.10 0.16
CA LYS A 47 -10.93 -8.89 0.63
C LYS A 47 -11.03 -8.91 2.15
N GLN A 48 -10.36 -9.86 2.81
CA GLN A 48 -10.37 -9.99 4.27
C GLN A 48 -9.77 -8.78 4.99
N ARG A 49 -8.80 -8.10 4.36
CA ARG A 49 -8.07 -6.97 4.94
C ARG A 49 -8.55 -5.61 4.41
N ALA A 50 -9.56 -5.60 3.55
CA ALA A 50 -10.07 -4.38 2.91
C ALA A 50 -10.50 -3.32 3.93
N GLU A 51 -11.28 -3.70 4.94
CA GLU A 51 -11.75 -2.77 5.97
C GLU A 51 -10.61 -2.16 6.80
N GLN A 52 -9.59 -2.97 7.14
CA GLN A 52 -8.43 -2.48 7.87
C GLN A 52 -7.60 -1.51 7.03
N MET A 53 -7.44 -1.81 5.74
CA MET A 53 -6.74 -0.94 4.80
C MET A 53 -7.48 0.38 4.60
N GLU A 54 -8.81 0.33 4.45
CA GLU A 54 -9.66 1.51 4.31
C GLU A 54 -9.54 2.45 5.52
N ARG A 55 -9.63 1.89 6.74
CA ARG A 55 -9.47 2.67 7.98
C ARG A 55 -8.07 3.30 8.08
N LEU A 56 -7.03 2.57 7.69
CA LEU A 56 -5.66 3.07 7.70
C LEU A 56 -5.49 4.23 6.72
N VAL A 57 -5.91 4.05 5.46
CA VAL A 57 -5.81 5.09 4.42
C VAL A 57 -6.61 6.33 4.81
N SER A 58 -7.83 6.16 5.34
CA SER A 58 -8.68 7.26 5.81
C SER A 58 -8.01 8.06 6.93
N THR A 59 -7.37 7.37 7.88
CA THR A 59 -6.64 8.00 8.98
C THR A 59 -5.42 8.78 8.46
N ILE A 60 -4.67 8.21 7.51
CA ILE A 60 -3.49 8.85 6.91
C ILE A 60 -3.89 10.12 6.17
N ILE A 61 -4.92 10.07 5.32
CA ILE A 61 -5.42 11.24 4.57
C ILE A 61 -5.87 12.34 5.54
N THR A 62 -6.61 11.98 6.60
CA THR A 62 -7.07 12.92 7.62
C THR A 62 -5.88 13.62 8.31
N ARG A 63 -4.82 12.87 8.64
CA ARG A 63 -3.62 13.43 9.27
C ARG A 63 -2.83 14.33 8.31
N ILE A 64 -2.69 13.95 7.04
CA ILE A 64 -2.02 14.78 6.02
C ILE A 64 -2.78 16.09 5.80
N GLY A 65 -4.11 16.04 5.71
CA GLY A 65 -4.96 17.23 5.58
C GLY A 65 -4.87 18.15 6.80
N CYS A 66 -4.82 17.59 8.01
CA CYS A 66 -4.67 18.37 9.25
C CYS A 66 -3.29 19.05 9.35
N LEU A 67 -2.21 18.36 8.98
CA LEU A 67 -0.86 18.94 8.93
C LEU A 67 -0.78 20.15 7.98
N SER A 68 -1.50 20.11 6.85
CA SER A 68 -1.55 21.24 5.92
C SER A 68 -2.27 22.47 6.50
N LYS A 69 -3.29 22.29 7.35
CA LYS A 69 -4.01 23.40 7.98
C LYS A 69 -3.22 24.05 9.11
N ASN A 70 -2.49 23.25 9.88
CA ASN A 70 -1.63 23.79 10.94
C ASN A 70 -0.38 24.50 10.40
N CYS A 71 0.09 24.18 9.19
CA CYS A 71 1.17 24.92 8.53
C CYS A 71 0.72 26.26 7.91
N LEU A 72 -0.58 26.50 7.72
CA LEU A 72 -1.09 27.80 7.21
C LEU A 72 -1.33 28.83 8.32
N ASN A 73 -1.28 28.41 9.59
CA ASN A 73 -1.53 29.26 10.76
C ASN A 73 -0.26 29.50 11.60
N ALA A 74 0.92 29.24 11.05
CA ALA A 74 2.23 29.48 11.68
C ALA A 74 3.02 30.52 10.89
#